data_AF-A0A9E5K6T7-F1
#
_entry.id   AF-A0A9E5K6T7-F1
#
_cell.length_a   1.000
_cell.length_b   1.000
_cell.length_c   1.000
_cell.angle_alpha   90.00
_cell.angle_beta   90.00
_cell.angle_gamma   90.00
#
_symmetry.space_group_name_H-M   'P 1'
#
loop_
_entity.id
_entity.type
_entity.pdbx_description
1 polymer ?
#
loop_
_entity_poly.entity_id
_entity_poly.type
_entity_poly.pdbx_seq_one_letter_code
_entity_poly.pdbx_strand_id
1 'polypeptide(L)'
;LFNQLGYANSVHSQHVKAPERSGLYYFRASTASGQQFSFPWVVAPKKPSARLAVLASNLTWNAYNSFGGRSNYIHADGLPRTPTINSRVELKRYSDSGFLTWNSDNYPPLSFDRPEPYNHINFDEKITDPIESRQGCHLAPAEWRLLGWLERENFAYDYYAETQLHNGTLDLSQYKALITSVHPEYWTEPMFTMVCHNGKLTGLDTKGLGGFESRYAIRYESEAGLLGVVFTPAGAMTGAPYRVQDGSHWVFENTGLKSGDLFGEKSLHRRCPGGASGHETDKVSPSSPAGITHLAKGTNENEGGAQMITFDTPSGGKVFSVGSINYVSSLPIDEKVSQITSNVLRRFLV
;
A
#
# COMPACT_ATOMS: atom_id res chain seq x y z
N LEU A 1 14.89 15.06 -23.63
CA LEU A 1 16.26 14.55 -23.93
C LEU A 1 16.81 13.64 -22.82
N PHE A 2 16.87 14.03 -21.54
CA PHE A 2 17.45 13.19 -20.47
C PHE A 2 16.73 11.84 -20.24
N ASN A 3 15.42 11.75 -20.49
CA ASN A 3 14.62 10.51 -20.39
C ASN A 3 14.34 9.81 -21.74
N GLN A 4 14.98 10.25 -22.83
CA GLN A 4 14.81 9.62 -24.16
C GLN A 4 16.06 8.89 -24.63
N LEU A 5 17.22 9.24 -24.09
CA LEU A 5 18.50 8.60 -24.35
C LEU A 5 19.03 8.11 -23.01
N GLY A 6 18.61 6.92 -22.59
CA GLY A 6 19.32 6.23 -21.51
C GLY A 6 20.79 6.05 -21.90
N TYR A 7 21.70 6.03 -20.92
CA TYR A 7 23.10 5.70 -21.17
C TYR A 7 23.25 4.18 -21.37
N ALA A 8 22.68 3.66 -22.46
CA ALA A 8 22.80 2.28 -22.84
C ALA A 8 24.22 2.03 -23.38
N ASN A 9 25.13 1.64 -22.49
CA ASN A 9 26.43 1.12 -22.87
C ASN A 9 26.32 -0.41 -22.90
N SER A 10 26.51 -1.02 -24.08
CA SER A 10 26.47 -2.48 -24.25
C SER A 10 27.40 -3.25 -23.31
N VAL A 11 28.50 -2.63 -22.85
CA VAL A 11 29.44 -3.19 -21.87
C VAL A 11 28.88 -3.15 -20.43
N HIS A 12 27.95 -2.24 -20.13
CA HIS A 12 27.31 -2.09 -18.81
C HIS A 12 25.87 -2.61 -18.77
N SER A 13 25.30 -3.05 -19.89
CA SER A 13 23.96 -3.63 -19.96
C SER A 13 23.98 -5.10 -19.56
N GLN A 14 23.14 -5.47 -18.60
CA GLN A 14 22.88 -6.86 -18.25
C GLN A 14 21.46 -7.23 -18.68
N HIS A 15 21.31 -8.42 -19.24
CA HIS A 15 20.01 -8.96 -19.64
C HIS A 15 19.66 -10.15 -18.76
N VAL A 16 18.45 -10.14 -18.21
CA VAL A 16 17.94 -11.23 -17.37
C VAL A 16 16.60 -11.67 -17.91
N LYS A 17 16.43 -12.98 -18.11
CA LYS A 17 15.14 -13.56 -18.52
C LYS A 17 14.20 -13.56 -17.32
N ALA A 18 12.99 -13.05 -17.50
CA ALA A 18 11.95 -13.12 -16.48
C ALA A 18 11.62 -14.57 -16.09
N PRO A 19 11.43 -14.85 -14.79
CA PRO A 19 10.85 -16.11 -14.33
C PRO A 19 9.49 -16.38 -15.00
N GLU A 20 9.14 -17.65 -15.19
CA GLU A 20 7.82 -18.01 -15.72
C GLU A 20 6.70 -17.77 -14.68
N ARG A 21 7.03 -17.90 -13.38
CA ARG A 21 6.10 -17.64 -12.28
C ARG A 21 6.00 -16.14 -12.01
N SER A 22 4.79 -15.61 -12.01
CA SER A 22 4.53 -14.22 -11.62
C SER A 22 4.84 -13.98 -10.13
N GLY A 23 5.28 -12.78 -9.78
CA GLY A 23 5.59 -12.42 -8.40
C GLY A 23 6.45 -11.17 -8.25
N LEU A 24 6.75 -10.84 -6.99
CA LEU A 24 7.75 -9.84 -6.63
C LEU A 24 9.10 -10.52 -6.49
N TYR A 25 10.01 -10.22 -7.39
CA TYR A 25 11.39 -10.70 -7.36
C TYR A 25 12.32 -9.58 -6.90
N TYR A 26 13.55 -9.96 -6.56
CA TYR A 26 14.58 -9.02 -6.17
C TYR A 26 15.88 -9.34 -6.90
N PHE A 27 16.49 -8.32 -7.49
CA PHE A 27 17.89 -8.40 -7.88
C PHE A 27 18.74 -8.23 -6.63
N ARG A 28 19.63 -9.19 -6.36
CA ARG A 28 20.56 -9.19 -5.24
C ARG A 28 21.95 -8.85 -5.76
N ALA A 29 22.42 -7.63 -5.47
CA ALA A 29 23.74 -7.16 -5.87
C ALA A 29 24.70 -7.28 -4.69
N SER A 30 25.94 -7.70 -4.97
CA SER A 30 27.03 -7.73 -3.98
C SER A 30 28.35 -7.28 -4.58
N THR A 31 29.21 -6.68 -3.76
CA THR A 31 30.57 -6.28 -4.14
C THR A 31 31.60 -7.28 -3.61
N ALA A 32 32.81 -7.28 -4.17
CA ALA A 32 33.93 -8.05 -3.62
C ALA A 32 34.31 -7.64 -2.19
N SER A 33 33.98 -6.41 -1.77
CA SER A 33 34.15 -5.92 -0.41
C SER A 33 33.02 -6.34 0.55
N GLY A 34 32.06 -7.13 0.09
CA GLY A 34 30.96 -7.66 0.92
C GLY A 34 29.77 -6.71 1.10
N GLN A 35 29.73 -5.56 0.40
CA GLN A 35 28.54 -4.71 0.42
C GLN A 35 27.41 -5.40 -0.34
N GLN A 36 26.19 -5.31 0.19
CA GLN A 36 25.00 -5.93 -0.39
C GLN A 36 23.90 -4.90 -0.58
N PHE A 37 23.13 -5.05 -1.65
CA PHE A 37 21.95 -4.26 -1.91
C PHE A 37 20.95 -5.08 -2.72
N SER A 38 19.65 -4.85 -2.51
CA SER A 38 18.61 -5.47 -3.32
C SER A 38 17.58 -4.46 -3.79
N PHE A 39 16.98 -4.72 -4.94
CA PHE A 39 15.92 -3.87 -5.48
C PHE A 39 14.82 -4.70 -6.16
N PRO A 40 13.57 -4.24 -6.07
CA PRO A 40 12.41 -5.01 -6.49
C PRO A 40 12.32 -5.11 -8.02
N TRP A 41 11.72 -6.21 -8.47
CA TRP A 41 11.31 -6.44 -9.84
C TRP A 41 9.94 -7.11 -9.86
N VAL A 42 8.94 -6.38 -10.37
CA VAL A 42 7.60 -6.92 -10.57
C VAL A 42 7.58 -7.76 -11.84
N VAL A 43 7.27 -9.05 -11.70
CA VAL A 43 7.16 -9.99 -12.82
C VAL A 43 5.68 -10.34 -12.99
N ALA A 44 5.04 -9.69 -13.96
CA ALA A 44 3.68 -10.04 -14.38
C ALA A 44 3.68 -11.33 -15.23
N PRO A 45 2.59 -12.10 -15.22
CA PRO A 45 2.51 -13.30 -16.05
C PRO A 45 2.35 -12.92 -17.53
N LYS A 46 2.80 -13.81 -18.44
CA LYS A 46 2.58 -13.64 -19.89
C LYS A 46 1.09 -13.75 -20.28
N LYS A 47 0.34 -14.56 -19.53
CA LYS A 47 -1.12 -14.76 -19.60
C LYS A 47 -1.59 -15.08 -18.18
N PRO A 48 -2.81 -14.69 -17.76
CA PRO A 48 -3.32 -15.05 -16.44
C PRO A 48 -3.13 -16.53 -16.15
N SER A 49 -2.57 -16.81 -14.98
CA SER A 49 -2.24 -18.15 -14.50
C SER A 49 -2.96 -18.49 -13.18
N ALA A 50 -3.54 -17.49 -12.52
CA ALA A 50 -4.30 -17.63 -11.28
C ALA A 50 -5.69 -16.96 -11.36
N ARG A 51 -6.56 -17.26 -10.39
CA ARG A 51 -7.86 -16.59 -10.22
C ARG A 51 -7.76 -15.29 -9.41
N LEU A 52 -6.63 -15.08 -8.74
CA LEU A 52 -6.34 -13.93 -7.89
C LEU A 52 -5.28 -13.04 -8.57
N ALA A 53 -5.59 -11.75 -8.72
CA ALA A 53 -4.58 -10.74 -9.02
C ALA A 53 -4.20 -9.99 -7.73
N VAL A 54 -2.92 -9.67 -7.58
CA VAL A 54 -2.40 -8.82 -6.50
C VAL A 54 -1.70 -7.63 -7.13
N LEU A 55 -2.07 -6.42 -6.69
CA LEU A 55 -1.45 -5.18 -7.15
C LEU A 55 -0.33 -4.72 -6.21
N ALA A 56 0.84 -4.49 -6.79
CA ALA A 56 1.92 -3.73 -6.17
C ALA A 56 1.56 -2.25 -6.15
N SER A 57 1.72 -1.59 -5.00
CA SER A 57 1.49 -0.14 -4.89
C SER A 57 2.66 0.67 -5.47
N ASN A 58 3.06 0.36 -6.71
CA ASN A 58 4.29 0.86 -7.31
C ASN A 58 4.24 2.37 -7.60
N LEU A 59 3.05 2.97 -7.71
CA LEU A 59 2.89 4.42 -7.76
C LEU A 59 3.24 5.04 -6.40
N THR A 60 2.78 4.44 -5.30
CA THR A 60 3.15 4.83 -3.93
C THR A 60 4.65 4.65 -3.69
N TRP A 61 5.24 3.53 -4.13
CA TRP A 61 6.69 3.31 -4.03
C TRP A 61 7.46 4.49 -4.64
N ASN A 62 7.10 4.88 -5.86
CA ASN A 62 7.71 6.01 -6.52
C ASN A 62 7.41 7.33 -5.80
N ALA A 63 6.19 7.56 -5.31
CA ALA A 63 5.84 8.77 -4.57
C ALA A 63 6.67 8.99 -3.30
N TYR A 64 7.09 7.91 -2.62
CA TYR A 64 7.97 7.94 -1.44
C TYR A 64 9.46 7.82 -1.75
N ASN A 65 9.82 7.47 -2.99
CA ASN A 65 11.21 7.33 -3.39
C ASN A 65 11.86 8.72 -3.45
N SER A 66 12.75 9.02 -2.49
CA SER A 66 13.51 10.27 -2.45
C SER A 66 14.93 10.17 -3.03
N PHE A 67 15.18 9.17 -3.88
CA PHE A 67 16.43 9.09 -4.64
C PHE A 67 16.64 10.37 -5.46
N GLY A 68 17.88 10.87 -5.46
CA GLY A 68 18.23 12.13 -6.11
C GLY A 68 17.77 13.39 -5.34
N GLY A 69 17.24 13.23 -4.12
CA GLY A 69 16.89 14.33 -3.24
C GLY A 69 15.42 14.78 -3.31
N ARG A 70 14.56 14.12 -4.11
CA ARG A 70 13.15 14.53 -4.23
C ARG A 70 12.17 13.35 -4.30
N SER A 71 11.03 13.52 -3.63
CA SER A 71 9.83 12.67 -3.68
C SER A 71 8.56 13.54 -3.46
N ASN A 72 7.37 12.96 -3.37
CA ASN A 72 6.16 13.70 -2.98
C ASN A 72 6.14 14.10 -1.49
N TYR A 73 7.09 13.61 -0.69
CA TYR A 73 7.20 13.86 0.75
C TYR A 73 8.49 14.57 1.15
N ILE A 74 9.44 14.71 0.21
CA ILE A 74 10.77 15.26 0.42
C ILE A 74 11.03 16.21 -0.75
N HIS A 75 11.18 17.51 -0.48
CA HIS A 75 11.32 18.53 -1.53
C HIS A 75 10.20 18.43 -2.60
N ALA A 76 8.95 18.28 -2.14
CA ALA A 76 7.80 17.99 -2.99
C ALA A 76 7.62 19.06 -4.09
N ASP A 77 7.76 20.33 -3.72
CA ASP A 77 7.68 21.51 -4.58
C ASP A 77 8.78 21.56 -5.67
N GLY A 78 9.90 20.89 -5.46
CA GLY A 78 10.99 20.82 -6.42
C GLY A 78 12.35 20.65 -5.75
N LEU A 79 13.35 20.23 -6.54
CA LEU A 79 14.72 20.15 -6.02
C LEU A 79 15.24 21.53 -5.59
N PRO A 80 16.01 21.62 -4.49
CA PRO A 80 16.66 22.85 -4.11
C PRO A 80 17.71 23.28 -5.16
N ARG A 81 18.09 24.56 -5.15
CA ARG A 81 19.11 25.10 -6.06
C ARG A 81 20.50 24.53 -5.80
N THR A 82 20.78 24.10 -4.58
CA THR A 82 22.02 23.46 -4.16
C THR A 82 21.84 21.95 -4.12
N PRO A 83 22.87 21.15 -4.44
CA PRO A 83 22.79 19.70 -4.32
C PRO A 83 22.39 19.26 -2.91
N THR A 84 21.40 18.39 -2.81
CA THR A 84 20.99 17.78 -1.54
C THR A 84 22.02 16.76 -1.09
N ILE A 85 22.61 16.95 0.09
CA ILE A 85 23.53 16.01 0.72
C ILE A 85 22.75 14.99 1.54
N ASN A 86 21.77 15.46 2.32
CA ASN A 86 20.84 14.65 3.09
C ASN A 86 19.43 15.22 3.00
N SER A 87 18.62 14.56 2.19
CA SER A 87 17.26 14.99 1.85
C SER A 87 16.26 14.98 3.01
N ARG A 88 16.63 14.40 4.16
CA ARG A 88 15.80 14.44 5.36
C ARG A 88 16.11 15.61 6.27
N VAL A 89 17.35 16.07 6.35
CA VAL A 89 17.72 17.16 7.28
C VAL A 89 17.67 18.53 6.59
N GLU A 90 17.75 18.56 5.27
CA GLU A 90 17.72 19.80 4.46
C GLU A 90 16.31 20.23 4.06
N LEU A 91 15.28 19.74 4.75
CA LEU A 91 13.89 20.11 4.47
C LEU A 91 13.60 21.53 4.97
N LYS A 92 12.89 22.31 4.12
CA LYS A 92 12.37 23.65 4.47
C LYS A 92 11.60 23.66 5.81
N ARG A 93 10.97 22.55 6.20
CA ARG A 93 10.29 22.38 7.49
C ARG A 93 11.15 22.79 8.71
N TYR A 94 12.47 22.65 8.62
CA TYR A 94 13.38 22.99 9.73
C TYR A 94 13.89 24.43 9.68
N SER A 95 13.73 25.12 8.55
CA SER A 95 14.27 26.47 8.33
C SER A 95 13.19 27.51 8.06
N ASP A 96 11.95 27.10 7.79
CA ASP A 96 10.83 27.95 7.38
C ASP A 96 9.61 27.63 8.26
N SER A 97 9.23 28.59 9.11
CA SER A 97 8.09 28.47 10.03
C SER A 97 6.74 28.47 9.32
N GLY A 98 6.68 28.93 8.05
CA GLY A 98 5.49 28.88 7.20
C GLY A 98 5.41 27.60 6.36
N PHE A 99 6.33 26.65 6.55
CA PHE A 99 6.41 25.46 5.72
C PHE A 99 5.16 24.58 5.81
N LEU A 100 4.64 24.22 4.64
CA LEU A 100 3.62 23.19 4.45
C LEU A 100 4.07 22.26 3.31
N THR A 101 3.94 20.94 3.52
CA THR A 101 4.47 19.92 2.60
C THR A 101 3.89 20.04 1.19
N TRP A 102 2.60 20.38 1.07
CA TRP A 102 1.88 20.42 -0.20
C TRP A 102 1.24 21.79 -0.46
N ASN A 103 2.03 22.86 -0.34
CA ASN A 103 1.57 24.24 -0.55
C ASN A 103 2.11 24.91 -1.84
N SER A 104 2.57 24.11 -2.81
CA SER A 104 2.90 24.61 -4.15
C SER A 104 1.68 24.53 -5.08
N ASP A 105 1.59 25.48 -6.02
CA ASP A 105 0.60 25.46 -7.11
C ASP A 105 1.02 24.51 -8.25
N ASN A 106 2.30 24.11 -8.29
CA ASN A 106 2.84 23.19 -9.29
C ASN A 106 3.84 22.22 -8.67
N TYR A 107 3.78 20.95 -9.06
CA TYR A 107 4.70 19.90 -8.62
C TYR A 107 5.34 19.23 -9.84
N PRO A 108 6.69 19.18 -9.93
CA PRO A 108 7.36 18.45 -11.00
C PRO A 108 7.01 16.96 -10.99
N PRO A 109 6.95 16.29 -12.15
CA PRO A 109 6.70 14.85 -12.20
C PRO A 109 7.84 14.06 -11.53
N LEU A 110 7.56 12.82 -11.13
CA LEU A 110 8.55 11.84 -10.66
C LEU A 110 8.76 10.79 -11.76
N SER A 111 10.03 10.52 -12.10
CA SER A 111 10.38 9.47 -13.06
C SER A 111 10.35 8.10 -12.42
N PHE A 112 9.91 7.07 -13.16
CA PHE A 112 10.11 5.66 -12.79
C PHE A 112 11.51 5.14 -13.15
N ASP A 113 12.24 5.86 -14.01
CA ASP A 113 13.61 5.51 -14.43
C ASP A 113 14.65 5.96 -13.40
N ARG A 114 14.48 5.54 -12.15
CA ARG A 114 15.40 5.83 -11.06
C ARG A 114 15.58 4.63 -10.13
N PRO A 115 16.72 4.51 -9.45
CA PRO A 115 16.91 3.49 -8.42
C PRO A 115 15.82 3.54 -7.35
N GLU A 116 15.48 2.39 -6.79
CA GLU A 116 14.47 2.18 -5.75
C GLU A 116 15.12 1.83 -4.39
N PRO A 117 15.89 2.74 -3.75
CA PRO A 117 16.68 2.43 -2.56
C PRO A 117 15.84 2.07 -1.33
N TYR A 118 14.59 2.52 -1.26
CA TYR A 118 13.74 2.34 -0.07
C TYR A 118 12.94 1.04 -0.08
N ASN A 119 12.92 0.34 -1.20
CA ASN A 119 12.21 -0.93 -1.37
C ASN A 119 13.11 -2.15 -1.22
N HIS A 120 14.37 -1.96 -0.80
CA HIS A 120 15.32 -3.05 -0.55
C HIS A 120 14.85 -3.96 0.58
N ILE A 121 15.27 -5.22 0.49
CA ILE A 121 15.06 -6.26 1.50
C ILE A 121 16.40 -6.95 1.77
N ASN A 122 16.74 -7.14 3.04
CA ASN A 122 17.99 -7.82 3.39
C ASN A 122 17.96 -9.29 2.96
N PHE A 123 19.13 -9.84 2.61
CA PHE A 123 19.18 -11.19 2.00
C PHE A 123 18.64 -12.29 2.90
N ASP A 124 18.83 -12.12 4.21
CA ASP A 124 18.44 -13.06 5.26
C ASP A 124 17.10 -12.72 5.93
N GLU A 125 16.46 -11.61 5.52
CA GLU A 125 15.16 -11.22 6.07
C GLU A 125 14.11 -12.29 5.76
N LYS A 126 13.24 -12.57 6.73
CA LYS A 126 12.10 -13.47 6.60
C LYS A 126 10.81 -12.67 6.68
N ILE A 127 9.75 -13.22 6.10
CA ILE A 127 8.41 -12.60 6.18
C ILE A 127 7.88 -12.49 7.61
N THR A 128 8.48 -13.22 8.56
CA THR A 128 8.15 -13.20 9.99
C THR A 128 9.05 -12.26 10.80
N ASP A 129 10.02 -11.61 10.18
CA ASP A 129 10.92 -10.69 10.90
C ASP A 129 10.26 -9.33 11.10
N PRO A 130 10.62 -8.57 12.15
CA PRO A 130 10.10 -7.22 12.35
C PRO A 130 10.49 -6.25 11.23
N ILE A 131 9.63 -5.28 10.95
CA ILE A 131 9.86 -4.21 9.98
C ILE A 131 10.29 -2.94 10.71
N GLU A 132 11.59 -2.72 10.82
CA GLU A 132 12.14 -1.60 11.59
C GLU A 132 12.08 -0.25 10.85
N SER A 133 12.17 -0.28 9.52
CA SER A 133 12.36 0.95 8.75
C SER A 133 11.03 1.70 8.51
N ARG A 134 11.12 3.04 8.55
CA ARG A 134 9.98 3.94 8.35
C ARG A 134 9.23 3.67 7.03
N GLN A 135 9.99 3.47 5.95
CA GLN A 135 9.47 3.22 4.60
C GLN A 135 9.09 1.75 4.42
N GLY A 136 9.90 0.82 4.94
CA GLY A 136 9.62 -0.61 4.83
C GLY A 136 8.29 -1.00 5.48
N CYS A 137 7.88 -0.28 6.52
CA CYS A 137 6.60 -0.45 7.21
C CYS A 137 5.34 -0.30 6.32
N HIS A 138 5.44 0.29 5.13
CA HIS A 138 4.27 0.51 4.26
C HIS A 138 4.54 0.40 2.75
N LEU A 139 5.76 0.10 2.33
CA LEU A 139 6.12 -0.09 0.91
C LEU A 139 6.40 -1.57 0.62
N ALA A 140 7.22 -1.88 -0.40
CA ALA A 140 7.50 -3.25 -0.83
C ALA A 140 7.92 -4.21 0.32
N PRO A 141 8.72 -3.81 1.33
CA PRO A 141 9.03 -4.67 2.46
C PRO A 141 7.81 -5.02 3.33
N ALA A 142 6.73 -4.25 3.34
CA ALA A 142 5.48 -4.69 3.96
C ALA A 142 4.69 -5.57 2.98
N GLU A 143 4.62 -5.19 1.71
CA GLU A 143 3.82 -5.90 0.70
C GLU A 143 4.30 -7.33 0.44
N TRP A 144 5.60 -7.60 0.44
CA TRP A 144 6.11 -8.97 0.22
C TRP A 144 5.68 -9.96 1.31
N ARG A 145 5.28 -9.47 2.50
CA ARG A 145 4.78 -10.31 3.61
C ARG A 145 3.40 -10.87 3.27
N LEU A 146 2.56 -10.10 2.56
CA LEU A 146 1.33 -10.62 1.97
C LEU A 146 1.65 -11.74 0.96
N LEU A 147 2.62 -11.52 0.07
CA LEU A 147 2.97 -12.52 -0.95
C LEU A 147 3.50 -13.81 -0.32
N GLY A 148 4.47 -13.72 0.61
CA GLY A 148 4.98 -14.90 1.29
C GLY A 148 3.93 -15.59 2.17
N TRP A 149 2.96 -14.84 2.70
CA TRP A 149 1.79 -15.43 3.36
C TRP A 149 0.89 -16.20 2.38
N LEU A 150 0.57 -15.61 1.22
CA LEU A 150 -0.21 -16.29 0.16
C LEU A 150 0.47 -17.60 -0.26
N GLU A 151 1.79 -17.59 -0.42
CA GLU A 151 2.58 -18.79 -0.73
C GLU A 151 2.50 -19.84 0.38
N ARG A 152 2.66 -19.44 1.65
CA ARG A 152 2.57 -20.34 2.80
C ARG A 152 1.19 -21.01 2.91
N GLU A 153 0.13 -20.26 2.64
CA GLU A 153 -1.25 -20.74 2.70
C GLU A 153 -1.74 -21.40 1.39
N ASN A 154 -0.86 -21.55 0.39
CA ASN A 154 -1.12 -22.17 -0.91
C ASN A 154 -2.19 -21.46 -1.77
N PHE A 155 -2.25 -20.13 -1.71
CA PHE A 155 -3.05 -19.33 -2.66
C PHE A 155 -2.23 -19.01 -3.90
N ALA A 156 -2.66 -19.50 -5.06
CA ALA A 156 -2.09 -19.09 -6.34
C ALA A 156 -2.51 -17.64 -6.67
N TYR A 157 -1.56 -16.83 -7.15
CA TYR A 157 -1.80 -15.45 -7.53
C TYR A 157 -0.94 -15.05 -8.74
N ASP A 158 -1.42 -14.06 -9.48
CA ASP A 158 -0.62 -13.27 -10.40
C ASP A 158 -0.36 -11.88 -9.79
N TYR A 159 0.83 -11.35 -9.99
CA TYR A 159 1.29 -10.09 -9.40
C TYR A 159 1.58 -9.06 -10.48
N TYR A 160 0.98 -7.89 -10.33
CA TYR A 160 1.07 -6.80 -11.30
C TYR A 160 1.43 -5.50 -10.61
N ALA A 161 2.12 -4.63 -11.34
CA ALA A 161 2.30 -3.25 -10.94
C ALA A 161 1.01 -2.47 -11.24
N GLU A 162 0.66 -1.47 -10.42
CA GLU A 162 -0.38 -0.50 -10.75
C GLU A 162 -0.15 0.10 -12.15
N THR A 163 1.07 0.46 -12.52
CA THR A 163 1.37 0.94 -13.89
C THR A 163 0.92 -0.01 -15.02
N GLN A 164 0.81 -1.31 -14.76
CA GLN A 164 0.29 -2.32 -15.70
C GLN A 164 -1.24 -2.37 -15.72
N LEU A 165 -1.91 -2.00 -14.62
CA LEU A 165 -3.34 -1.70 -14.65
C LEU A 165 -3.60 -0.42 -15.46
N HIS A 166 -2.81 0.63 -15.25
CA HIS A 166 -2.98 1.92 -15.92
C HIS A 166 -2.92 1.79 -17.45
N ASN A 167 -1.95 1.04 -17.97
CA ASN A 167 -1.72 0.90 -19.40
C ASN A 167 -2.54 -0.23 -20.06
N GLY A 168 -3.43 -0.90 -19.31
CA GLY A 168 -4.29 -1.97 -19.81
C GLY A 168 -3.61 -3.34 -19.96
N THR A 169 -2.38 -3.52 -19.47
CA THR A 169 -1.72 -4.85 -19.45
C THR A 169 -2.44 -5.83 -18.51
N LEU A 170 -2.93 -5.33 -17.36
CA LEU A 170 -3.79 -6.10 -16.47
C LEU A 170 -5.26 -5.87 -16.86
N ASP A 171 -5.90 -6.91 -17.37
CA ASP A 171 -7.35 -6.97 -17.57
C ASP A 171 -8.02 -7.62 -16.35
N LEU A 172 -8.66 -6.80 -15.51
CA LEU A 172 -9.33 -7.27 -14.28
C LEU A 172 -10.49 -8.24 -14.56
N SER A 173 -11.07 -8.22 -15.77
CA SER A 173 -12.17 -9.13 -16.12
C SER A 173 -11.74 -10.61 -16.18
N GLN A 174 -10.43 -10.86 -16.24
CA GLN A 174 -9.83 -12.20 -16.29
C GLN A 174 -9.64 -12.83 -14.89
N TYR A 175 -9.89 -12.07 -13.82
CA TYR A 175 -9.67 -12.50 -12.45
C TYR A 175 -10.99 -12.55 -11.65
N LYS A 176 -11.01 -13.37 -10.60
CA LYS A 176 -12.16 -13.46 -9.68
C LYS A 176 -12.04 -12.52 -8.50
N ALA A 177 -10.81 -12.23 -8.08
CA ALA A 177 -10.53 -11.33 -6.99
C ALA A 177 -9.29 -10.50 -7.30
N LEU A 178 -9.27 -9.31 -6.71
CA LEU A 178 -8.15 -8.38 -6.71
C LEU A 178 -7.80 -8.06 -5.25
N ILE A 179 -6.51 -8.08 -4.91
CA ILE A 179 -6.00 -7.51 -3.66
C ILE A 179 -5.22 -6.22 -3.97
N THR A 180 -5.58 -5.14 -3.28
CA THR A 180 -4.74 -3.94 -3.17
C THR A 180 -3.85 -4.07 -1.94
N SER A 181 -2.54 -3.86 -2.10
CA SER A 181 -1.55 -4.27 -1.10
C SER A 181 -1.10 -3.10 -0.21
N VAL A 182 -1.23 -3.25 1.11
CA VAL A 182 -0.70 -2.41 2.20
C VAL A 182 -1.06 -0.92 2.15
N HIS A 183 -0.55 -0.17 1.18
CA HIS A 183 -0.66 1.29 1.10
C HIS A 183 -0.83 1.79 -0.35
N PRO A 184 -1.97 1.49 -1.00
CA PRO A 184 -2.29 1.95 -2.35
C PRO A 184 -2.76 3.42 -2.35
N GLU A 185 -1.85 4.34 -2.03
CA GLU A 185 -2.11 5.76 -1.77
C GLU A 185 -2.30 6.60 -3.05
N TYR A 186 -1.63 6.23 -4.14
CA TYR A 186 -1.58 7.00 -5.38
C TYR A 186 -2.11 6.19 -6.55
N TRP A 187 -3.05 6.76 -7.31
CA TRP A 187 -3.62 6.13 -8.51
C TRP A 187 -3.69 7.12 -9.65
N THR A 188 -3.82 6.58 -10.86
CA THR A 188 -3.96 7.39 -12.07
C THR A 188 -5.41 7.57 -12.47
N GLU A 189 -5.64 8.62 -13.26
CA GLU A 189 -6.91 8.89 -13.91
C GLU A 189 -7.55 7.62 -14.51
N PRO A 190 -6.95 6.88 -15.46
CA PRO A 190 -7.68 5.80 -16.14
C PRO A 190 -7.99 4.58 -15.27
N MET A 191 -7.31 4.42 -14.12
CA MET A 191 -7.62 3.36 -13.16
C MET A 191 -8.96 3.60 -12.46
N PHE A 192 -9.40 4.86 -12.40
CA PHE A 192 -10.65 5.31 -11.79
C PHE A 192 -11.57 6.05 -12.78
N THR A 193 -11.09 6.30 -13.99
CA THR A 193 -11.52 7.33 -14.94
C THR A 193 -11.68 8.75 -14.33
N MET A 194 -10.60 9.54 -14.11
CA MET A 194 -10.68 11.02 -14.00
C MET A 194 -9.42 11.96 -13.97
N VAL A 195 -9.53 13.18 -14.55
CA VAL A 195 -8.51 14.25 -14.78
C VAL A 195 -7.96 14.96 -13.53
N CYS A 196 -6.70 15.40 -13.59
CA CYS A 196 -5.85 15.85 -12.48
C CYS A 196 -5.76 17.41 -12.32
N HIS A 197 -6.00 17.97 -11.13
CA HIS A 197 -5.67 19.37 -10.75
C HIS A 197 -4.80 19.45 -9.47
N ASN A 198 -3.52 19.74 -9.58
CA ASN A 198 -2.64 19.93 -8.41
C ASN A 198 -2.90 21.30 -7.75
N GLY A 199 -3.88 21.36 -6.84
CA GLY A 199 -4.10 22.51 -5.95
C GLY A 199 -3.28 22.43 -4.65
N LYS A 200 -3.21 23.54 -3.92
CA LYS A 200 -2.63 23.61 -2.57
C LYS A 200 -3.46 22.77 -1.59
N LEU A 201 -2.81 21.94 -0.78
CA LEU A 201 -3.40 21.22 0.36
C LEU A 201 -2.82 21.77 1.66
N THR A 202 -3.67 21.96 2.67
CA THR A 202 -3.25 22.47 3.98
C THR A 202 -3.20 21.40 5.07
N GLY A 203 -3.69 20.19 4.77
CA GLY A 203 -3.71 19.02 5.65
C GLY A 203 -4.28 17.79 4.95
N LEU A 204 -4.26 16.63 5.63
CA LEU A 204 -4.91 15.39 5.18
C LEU A 204 -6.29 15.17 5.83
N ASP A 205 -6.73 16.09 6.68
CA ASP A 205 -8.10 16.13 7.19
C ASP A 205 -9.04 16.77 6.17
N THR A 206 -10.35 16.58 6.34
CA THR A 206 -11.36 17.11 5.42
C THR A 206 -11.23 18.61 5.21
N LYS A 207 -10.96 19.37 6.28
CA LYS A 207 -10.70 20.81 6.20
C LYS A 207 -9.44 21.11 5.38
N GLY A 208 -8.34 20.40 5.65
CA GLY A 208 -7.07 20.56 4.97
C GLY A 208 -7.12 20.22 3.47
N LEU A 209 -8.03 19.33 3.10
CA LEU A 209 -8.33 18.90 1.74
C LEU A 209 -9.38 19.78 1.05
N GLY A 210 -9.88 20.85 1.66
CA GLY A 210 -10.85 21.76 1.04
C GLY A 210 -12.31 21.27 1.08
N GLY A 211 -12.66 20.46 2.08
CA GLY A 211 -13.98 19.86 2.27
C GLY A 211 -14.12 18.45 1.72
N PHE A 212 -13.09 17.93 1.06
CA PHE A 212 -13.07 16.60 0.46
C PHE A 212 -12.53 15.53 1.42
N GLU A 213 -13.03 14.30 1.30
CA GLU A 213 -12.67 13.19 2.20
C GLU A 213 -11.26 12.65 1.98
N SER A 214 -10.74 12.79 0.77
CA SER A 214 -9.44 12.26 0.38
C SER A 214 -8.88 13.01 -0.83
N ARG A 215 -7.63 12.70 -1.19
CA ARG A 215 -7.04 13.18 -2.44
C ARG A 215 -7.77 12.68 -3.68
N TYR A 216 -8.49 11.55 -3.60
CA TYR A 216 -9.36 11.07 -4.68
C TYR A 216 -10.61 11.92 -4.78
N ALA A 217 -11.25 12.21 -3.65
CA ALA A 217 -12.46 13.02 -3.61
C ALA A 217 -12.24 14.45 -4.13
N ILE A 218 -11.04 15.02 -3.97
CA ILE A 218 -10.67 16.31 -4.59
C ILE A 218 -10.77 16.25 -6.12
N ARG A 219 -10.56 15.07 -6.71
CA ARG A 219 -10.51 14.89 -8.15
C ARG A 219 -11.83 14.37 -8.67
N TYR A 220 -12.32 13.25 -8.16
CA TYR A 220 -13.52 12.58 -8.67
C TYR A 220 -14.53 12.28 -7.57
N GLU A 221 -14.31 11.19 -6.85
CA GLU A 221 -15.15 10.73 -5.75
C GLU A 221 -14.29 10.12 -4.65
N SER A 222 -14.87 9.97 -3.48
CA SER A 222 -14.20 9.30 -2.36
C SER A 222 -14.00 7.82 -2.68
N GLU A 223 -12.81 7.30 -2.40
CA GLU A 223 -12.49 5.88 -2.47
C GLU A 223 -13.39 5.05 -1.55
N ALA A 224 -14.03 5.66 -0.55
CA ALA A 224 -15.06 5.00 0.26
C ALA A 224 -16.23 4.47 -0.58
N GLY A 225 -16.52 5.07 -1.74
CA GLY A 225 -17.54 4.55 -2.66
C GLY A 225 -17.17 3.19 -3.25
N LEU A 226 -15.86 2.94 -3.47
CA LEU A 226 -15.32 1.70 -4.04
C LEU A 226 -14.90 0.70 -2.96
N LEU A 227 -14.24 1.17 -1.90
CA LEU A 227 -13.61 0.35 -0.87
C LEU A 227 -14.44 0.28 0.42
N GLY A 228 -15.51 1.07 0.54
CA GLY A 228 -16.36 1.15 1.72
C GLY A 228 -15.79 1.97 2.87
N VAL A 229 -14.51 2.29 2.87
CA VAL A 229 -13.81 3.06 3.91
C VAL A 229 -12.84 4.06 3.29
N VAL A 230 -12.54 5.13 4.04
CA VAL A 230 -11.58 6.19 3.67
C VAL A 230 -10.77 6.60 4.89
N PHE A 231 -9.54 7.05 4.65
CA PHE A 231 -8.63 7.52 5.68
C PHE A 231 -9.25 8.63 6.53
N THR A 232 -8.97 8.60 7.84
CA THR A 232 -9.15 9.77 8.70
C THR A 232 -7.92 9.99 9.57
N PRO A 233 -7.63 11.25 9.98
CA PRO A 233 -6.52 11.52 10.91
C PRO A 233 -6.65 10.84 12.28
N ALA A 234 -7.88 10.53 12.72
CA ALA A 234 -8.11 9.85 13.99
C ALA A 234 -7.48 8.44 13.97
N GLY A 235 -6.54 8.19 14.88
CA GLY A 235 -5.79 6.93 14.96
C GLY A 235 -4.55 6.86 14.07
N ALA A 236 -4.26 7.89 13.28
CA ALA A 236 -3.00 7.95 12.53
C ALA A 236 -1.80 7.82 13.48
N MET A 237 -0.77 7.09 13.03
CA MET A 237 0.45 6.80 13.78
C MET A 237 0.27 5.96 15.07
N THR A 238 -0.88 5.33 15.28
CA THR A 238 -1.12 4.40 16.41
C THR A 238 -1.13 2.95 15.95
N GLY A 239 -1.15 1.98 16.88
CA GLY A 239 -1.31 0.56 16.60
C GLY A 239 -2.06 -0.16 17.73
N ALA A 240 -3.04 -0.99 17.38
CA ALA A 240 -3.90 -1.70 18.33
C ALA A 240 -4.51 -2.97 17.71
N PRO A 241 -5.01 -3.93 18.50
CA PRO A 241 -5.80 -5.05 17.98
C PRO A 241 -7.18 -4.60 17.46
N TYR A 242 -7.85 -5.48 16.73
CA TYR A 242 -9.26 -5.34 16.38
C TYR A 242 -10.15 -5.97 17.45
N ARG A 243 -11.34 -5.41 17.65
CA ARG A 243 -12.44 -6.00 18.38
C ARG A 243 -13.53 -6.46 17.42
N VAL A 244 -13.94 -7.72 17.51
CA VAL A 244 -15.02 -8.28 16.68
C VAL A 244 -16.36 -7.62 17.02
N GLN A 245 -17.10 -7.21 15.99
CA GLN A 245 -18.44 -6.64 16.11
C GLN A 245 -19.50 -7.69 15.81
N ASP A 246 -19.38 -8.38 14.67
CA ASP A 246 -20.28 -9.47 14.27
C ASP A 246 -19.52 -10.80 14.17
N GLY A 247 -19.38 -11.51 15.30
CA GLY A 247 -18.72 -12.81 15.36
C GLY A 247 -19.54 -13.96 14.75
N SER A 248 -20.78 -13.72 14.32
CA SER A 248 -21.59 -14.72 13.62
C SER A 248 -21.29 -14.78 12.12
N HIS A 249 -20.62 -13.74 11.60
CA HIS A 249 -20.30 -13.63 10.18
C HIS A 249 -19.27 -14.69 9.74
N TRP A 250 -19.46 -15.24 8.53
CA TRP A 250 -18.65 -16.35 7.98
C TRP A 250 -17.15 -16.07 7.91
N VAL A 251 -16.75 -14.79 7.86
CA VAL A 251 -15.32 -14.39 7.87
C VAL A 251 -14.59 -14.88 9.13
N PHE A 252 -15.32 -15.07 10.24
CA PHE A 252 -14.78 -15.55 11.51
C PHE A 252 -14.89 -17.07 11.70
N GLU A 253 -15.38 -17.81 10.70
CA GLU A 253 -15.43 -19.29 10.76
C GLU A 253 -14.05 -19.88 11.06
N ASN A 254 -14.00 -20.90 11.92
CA ASN A 254 -12.77 -21.58 12.34
C ASN A 254 -11.73 -20.69 13.05
N THR A 255 -12.05 -19.43 13.35
CA THR A 255 -11.20 -18.58 14.18
C THR A 255 -11.44 -18.82 15.67
N GLY A 256 -12.63 -19.29 16.05
CA GLY A 256 -13.08 -19.38 17.45
C GLY A 256 -13.39 -18.03 18.10
N LEU A 257 -13.32 -16.92 17.35
CA LEU A 257 -13.66 -15.59 17.82
C LEU A 257 -15.18 -15.41 17.94
N LYS A 258 -15.60 -14.62 18.93
CA LYS A 258 -16.97 -14.18 19.17
C LYS A 258 -17.03 -12.65 19.17
N SER A 259 -18.24 -12.08 19.04
CA SER A 259 -18.44 -10.64 19.21
C SER A 259 -17.87 -10.16 20.55
N GLY A 260 -17.07 -9.10 20.51
CA GLY A 260 -16.36 -8.55 21.66
C GLY A 260 -14.91 -9.04 21.83
N ASP A 261 -14.54 -10.18 21.25
CA ASP A 261 -13.17 -10.71 21.33
C ASP A 261 -12.16 -9.84 20.59
N LEU A 262 -10.92 -9.89 21.05
CA LEU A 262 -9.78 -9.21 20.41
C LEU A 262 -9.01 -10.17 19.50
N PHE A 263 -8.47 -9.63 18.41
CA PHE A 263 -7.54 -10.34 17.52
C PHE A 263 -6.57 -9.38 16.82
N GLY A 264 -5.51 -9.90 16.21
CA GLY A 264 -4.50 -9.07 15.55
C GLY A 264 -3.58 -8.36 16.55
N GLU A 265 -3.30 -8.99 17.70
CA GLU A 265 -2.41 -8.44 18.72
C GLU A 265 -0.94 -8.52 18.29
N LYS A 266 -0.61 -9.48 17.42
CA LYS A 266 0.74 -9.66 16.89
C LYS A 266 0.92 -8.86 15.60
N SER A 267 1.93 -8.00 15.55
CA SER A 267 2.29 -7.26 14.33
C SER A 267 3.80 -7.09 14.21
N LEU A 268 4.32 -7.24 12.98
CA LEU A 268 5.72 -7.00 12.64
C LEU A 268 6.05 -5.51 12.48
N HIS A 269 5.04 -4.64 12.46
CA HIS A 269 5.19 -3.22 12.15
C HIS A 269 5.78 -2.43 13.33
N ARG A 270 7.07 -2.02 13.25
CA ARG A 270 7.76 -1.38 14.40
C ARG A 270 7.63 0.13 14.46
N ARG A 271 7.18 0.78 13.40
CA ARG A 271 6.91 2.23 13.41
C ARG A 271 5.67 2.58 14.25
N CYS A 272 4.65 1.72 14.19
CA CYS A 272 3.40 1.84 14.93
C CYS A 272 3.06 0.46 15.51
N PRO A 273 3.73 0.03 16.60
CA PRO A 273 3.48 -1.26 17.22
C PRO A 273 2.12 -1.27 17.94
N GLY A 274 1.66 -2.45 18.35
CA GLY A 274 0.47 -2.62 19.21
C GLY A 274 -0.65 -3.46 18.59
N GLY A 275 -0.64 -3.69 17.27
CA GLY A 275 -1.53 -4.64 16.62
C GLY A 275 -1.82 -4.33 15.16
N ALA A 276 -2.75 -5.08 14.59
CA ALA A 276 -3.11 -5.09 13.17
C ALA A 276 -3.89 -3.84 12.70
N SER A 277 -4.49 -3.06 13.61
CA SER A 277 -5.16 -1.80 13.31
C SER A 277 -4.22 -0.64 13.64
N GLY A 278 -3.58 -0.03 12.64
CA GLY A 278 -2.62 1.04 12.86
C GLY A 278 -1.92 1.61 11.65
N HIS A 279 -0.97 2.52 11.95
CA HIS A 279 -0.23 3.43 11.09
C HIS A 279 -1.10 4.44 10.36
N GLU A 280 -2.00 3.97 9.51
CA GLU A 280 -3.10 4.75 8.93
C GLU A 280 -4.34 3.86 8.95
N THR A 281 -5.48 4.48 9.27
CA THR A 281 -6.70 3.73 9.58
C THR A 281 -7.93 4.35 8.93
N ASP A 282 -8.64 3.53 8.17
CA ASP A 282 -9.79 3.95 7.39
C ASP A 282 -11.09 3.65 8.14
N LYS A 283 -12.09 4.50 7.93
CA LYS A 283 -13.44 4.36 8.49
C LYS A 283 -14.49 4.57 7.39
N VAL A 284 -15.69 4.05 7.63
CA VAL A 284 -16.88 4.36 6.85
C VAL A 284 -17.16 5.87 6.91
N SER A 285 -17.53 6.44 5.77
CA SER A 285 -17.86 7.87 5.61
C SER A 285 -19.25 8.03 4.97
N PRO A 286 -19.78 9.26 4.88
CA PRO A 286 -20.98 9.53 4.10
C PRO A 286 -20.93 9.08 2.63
N SER A 287 -19.74 8.94 2.04
CA SER A 287 -19.57 8.46 0.66
C SER A 287 -19.59 6.93 0.56
N SER A 288 -19.51 6.22 1.69
CA SER A 288 -19.56 4.77 1.70
C SER A 288 -20.91 4.24 1.19
N PRO A 289 -20.95 3.09 0.49
CA PRO A 289 -22.17 2.49 0.01
C PRO A 289 -23.10 2.07 1.16
N ALA A 290 -24.40 2.02 0.87
CA ALA A 290 -25.38 1.44 1.78
C ALA A 290 -25.18 -0.09 1.92
N GLY A 291 -25.70 -0.66 3.01
CA GLY A 291 -25.66 -2.11 3.23
C GLY A 291 -24.31 -2.65 3.72
N ILE A 292 -23.43 -1.77 4.24
CA ILE A 292 -22.19 -2.19 4.87
C ILE A 292 -22.45 -3.06 6.10
N THR A 293 -21.79 -4.21 6.14
CA THR A 293 -21.68 -5.06 7.33
C THR A 293 -20.39 -4.72 8.06
N HIS A 294 -20.50 -4.34 9.33
CA HIS A 294 -19.37 -4.06 10.21
C HIS A 294 -18.90 -5.33 10.92
N LEU A 295 -17.68 -5.77 10.60
CA LEU A 295 -17.14 -7.05 11.05
C LEU A 295 -16.31 -6.89 12.32
N ALA A 296 -15.42 -5.90 12.33
CA ALA A 296 -14.57 -5.59 13.48
C ALA A 296 -14.11 -4.13 13.45
N LYS A 297 -13.70 -3.60 14.61
CA LYS A 297 -13.13 -2.26 14.73
C LYS A 297 -11.86 -2.27 15.58
N GLY A 298 -10.83 -1.58 15.12
CA GLY A 298 -9.60 -1.36 15.89
C GLY A 298 -9.87 -0.70 17.24
N THR A 299 -9.13 -1.09 18.28
CA THR A 299 -9.26 -0.48 19.62
C THR A 299 -8.34 0.73 19.82
N ASN A 300 -7.93 1.38 18.74
CA ASN A 300 -7.13 2.60 18.79
C ASN A 300 -7.91 3.71 19.53
N GLU A 301 -7.20 4.55 20.25
CA GLU A 301 -7.79 5.64 21.04
C GLU A 301 -8.59 6.63 20.16
N ASN A 302 -9.48 7.39 20.81
CA ASN A 302 -10.24 8.49 20.19
C ASN A 302 -11.07 8.06 18.96
N GLU A 303 -11.68 6.87 19.04
CA GLU A 303 -12.42 6.25 17.93
C GLU A 303 -11.59 6.07 16.65
N GLY A 304 -10.26 6.11 16.78
CA GLY A 304 -9.31 6.07 15.67
C GLY A 304 -9.10 4.69 15.06
N GLY A 305 -9.84 3.67 15.49
CA GLY A 305 -9.71 2.31 14.98
C GLY A 305 -9.99 2.19 13.48
N ALA A 306 -9.25 1.31 12.81
CA ALA A 306 -9.61 0.83 11.48
C ALA A 306 -10.97 0.11 11.53
N GLN A 307 -11.82 0.32 10.54
CA GLN A 307 -13.09 -0.39 10.43
C GLN A 307 -12.95 -1.52 9.40
N MET A 308 -13.07 -2.76 9.86
CA MET A 308 -13.14 -3.94 9.01
C MET A 308 -14.59 -4.17 8.58
N ILE A 309 -14.83 -4.12 7.28
CA ILE A 309 -16.18 -4.13 6.71
C ILE A 309 -16.29 -5.06 5.50
N THR A 310 -17.52 -5.39 5.15
CA THR A 310 -17.86 -6.00 3.86
C THR A 310 -19.18 -5.46 3.31
N PHE A 311 -19.31 -5.40 1.99
CA PHE A 311 -20.57 -5.11 1.31
C PHE A 311 -20.63 -5.77 -0.07
N ASP A 312 -21.84 -5.87 -0.61
CA ASP A 312 -22.12 -6.38 -1.94
C ASP A 312 -22.26 -5.23 -2.94
N THR A 313 -21.71 -5.40 -4.14
CA THR A 313 -21.83 -4.41 -5.21
C THR A 313 -23.09 -4.66 -6.06
N PRO A 314 -23.64 -3.64 -6.73
CA PRO A 314 -24.77 -3.82 -7.64
C PRO A 314 -24.51 -4.80 -8.80
N SER A 315 -23.23 -4.98 -9.17
CA SER A 315 -22.81 -5.95 -10.19
C SER A 315 -22.77 -7.41 -9.69
N GLY A 316 -23.10 -7.66 -8.43
CA GLY A 316 -23.02 -8.98 -7.79
C GLY A 316 -21.63 -9.34 -7.25
N GLY A 317 -20.68 -8.40 -7.28
CA GLY A 317 -19.38 -8.52 -6.63
C GLY A 317 -19.45 -8.28 -5.12
N LYS A 318 -18.32 -8.46 -4.44
CA LYS A 318 -18.19 -8.23 -3.00
C LYS A 318 -16.90 -7.50 -2.70
N VAL A 319 -16.92 -6.62 -1.71
CA VAL A 319 -15.75 -5.90 -1.20
C VAL A 319 -15.55 -6.29 0.27
N PHE A 320 -14.30 -6.57 0.63
CA PHE A 320 -13.85 -6.76 2.00
C PHE A 320 -12.68 -5.82 2.26
N SER A 321 -12.82 -4.96 3.26
CA SER A 321 -11.82 -3.94 3.59
C SER A 321 -11.40 -4.10 5.04
N VAL A 322 -10.09 -4.09 5.28
CA VAL A 322 -9.51 -4.16 6.64
C VAL A 322 -9.23 -2.79 7.23
N GLY A 323 -9.08 -1.76 6.38
CA GLY A 323 -8.90 -0.37 6.75
C GLY A 323 -7.61 -0.05 7.50
N SER A 324 -6.54 -0.83 7.31
CA SER A 324 -5.26 -0.57 8.00
C SER A 324 -4.02 -1.03 7.25
N ILE A 325 -2.98 -0.17 7.26
CA ILE A 325 -1.62 -0.51 6.82
C ILE A 325 -1.02 -1.66 7.66
N ASN A 326 -1.21 -1.64 8.98
CA ASN A 326 -0.61 -2.63 9.88
C ASN A 326 -1.08 -4.07 9.64
N TYR A 327 -2.26 -4.25 9.04
CA TYR A 327 -2.93 -5.55 8.92
C TYR A 327 -2.05 -6.60 8.22
N VAL A 328 -1.40 -6.22 7.10
CA VAL A 328 -0.54 -7.14 6.34
C VAL A 328 0.69 -7.57 7.14
N SER A 329 1.21 -6.70 8.02
CA SER A 329 2.33 -7.03 8.90
C SER A 329 1.95 -8.04 10.00
N SER A 330 0.66 -8.33 10.18
CA SER A 330 0.16 -9.35 11.10
C SER A 330 -0.10 -10.69 10.43
N LEU A 331 -0.33 -10.73 9.11
CA LEU A 331 -0.63 -11.97 8.36
C LEU A 331 0.35 -13.13 8.63
N PRO A 332 1.68 -12.91 8.63
CA PRO A 332 2.61 -14.02 8.79
C PRO A 332 2.69 -14.57 10.21
N ILE A 333 2.19 -13.87 11.23
CA ILE A 333 2.45 -14.21 12.64
C ILE A 333 1.21 -14.27 13.55
N ASP A 334 0.06 -13.78 13.06
CA ASP A 334 -1.21 -13.82 13.79
C ASP A 334 -2.18 -14.80 13.11
N GLU A 335 -2.43 -15.92 13.79
CA GLU A 335 -3.28 -17.01 13.28
C GLU A 335 -4.72 -16.57 13.00
N LYS A 336 -5.25 -15.61 13.77
CA LYS A 336 -6.63 -15.14 13.58
C LYS A 336 -6.73 -14.24 12.35
N VAL A 337 -5.79 -13.31 12.18
CA VAL A 337 -5.66 -12.48 10.97
C VAL A 337 -5.47 -13.35 9.73
N SER A 338 -4.59 -14.36 9.82
CA SER A 338 -4.36 -15.36 8.77
C SER A 338 -5.65 -16.12 8.41
N GLN A 339 -6.37 -16.65 9.40
CA GLN A 339 -7.57 -17.42 9.17
C GLN A 339 -8.72 -16.58 8.57
N ILE A 340 -8.93 -15.35 9.06
CA ILE A 340 -9.94 -14.43 8.53
C ILE A 340 -9.67 -14.13 7.05
N THR A 341 -8.43 -13.78 6.72
CA THR A 341 -8.02 -13.48 5.34
C THR A 341 -8.18 -14.71 4.45
N SER A 342 -7.82 -15.89 4.95
CA SER A 342 -8.01 -17.15 4.22
C SER A 342 -9.47 -17.46 3.94
N ASN A 343 -10.37 -17.21 4.90
CA ASN A 343 -11.81 -17.40 4.71
C ASN A 343 -12.33 -16.49 3.59
N VAL A 344 -11.93 -15.21 3.59
CA VAL A 344 -12.32 -14.24 2.55
C VAL A 344 -11.85 -14.69 1.18
N LEU A 345 -10.56 -15.03 1.04
CA LEU A 345 -10.01 -15.46 -0.26
C LEU A 345 -10.65 -16.75 -0.76
N ARG A 346 -10.82 -17.76 0.11
CA ARG A 346 -11.48 -19.01 -0.29
C ARG A 346 -12.90 -18.78 -0.78
N ARG A 347 -13.62 -17.81 -0.22
CA ARG A 347 -14.98 -17.49 -0.66
C ARG A 347 -15.01 -16.64 -1.94
N PHE A 348 -14.09 -15.70 -2.11
CA PHE A 348 -14.04 -14.82 -3.28
C PHE A 348 -13.50 -15.51 -4.54
N LEU A 349 -12.73 -16.60 -4.37
CA LEU A 349 -12.10 -17.32 -5.48
C LEU A 349 -12.93 -18.47 -6.06
N VAL A 350 -14.15 -18.72 -5.54
CA VAL A 350 -15.04 -19.78 -6.03
C VAL A 350 -15.56 -19.50 -7.43
#